data_AF-A0A6P3XSW2-F1
#
_entry.id   AF-A0A6P3XSW2-F1
#
_cell.length_a   1.000
_cell.length_b   1.000
_cell.length_c   1.000
_cell.angle_alpha   90.00
_cell.angle_beta   90.00
_cell.angle_gamma   90.00
#
_symmetry.space_group_name_H-M   'P 1'
#
loop_
_entity.id
_entity.type
_entity.pdbx_description
1 polymer ?
#
loop_
_entity_poly.entity_id
_entity_poly.type
_entity_poly.pdbx_seq_one_letter_code
_entity_poly.pdbx_strand_id
1 'polypeptide(L)'
;MSRQYPTEEDAFVNSIAFNMQLTTEEVQECFNKTSITPKDIMHVDRIIEDDLHTIDSDDRALKMGCFTNCLFRKKEMVTGTQINFEKVKEMRTKVTDPDKVHRVHQTIDTCADQVKSITNECEVGLKFVVCYNVEIRRLK
;
A
#
# COMPACT_ATOMS: atom_id res chain seq x y z
N MET A 1 30.46 5.05 -20.61
CA MET A 1 29.26 5.49 -19.87
C MET A 1 28.84 4.35 -18.96
N SER A 2 29.10 4.48 -17.67
CA SER A 2 28.78 3.42 -16.69
C SER A 2 27.27 3.36 -16.52
N ARG A 3 26.65 2.18 -16.70
CA ARG A 3 25.27 1.97 -16.24
C ARG A 3 25.30 2.02 -14.72
N GLN A 4 24.74 3.06 -14.13
CA GLN A 4 24.44 3.05 -12.70
C GLN A 4 23.29 2.06 -12.50
N TYR A 5 23.53 1.02 -11.71
CA TYR A 5 22.45 0.11 -11.30
C TYR A 5 21.52 0.86 -10.33
N PRO A 6 20.20 0.69 -10.44
CA PRO A 6 19.24 1.32 -9.53
C PRO A 6 19.49 0.86 -8.09
N THR A 7 19.39 1.79 -7.15
CA THR A 7 19.44 1.49 -5.72
C THR A 7 18.18 0.72 -5.27
N GLU A 8 18.18 0.17 -4.06
CA GLU A 8 16.99 -0.49 -3.49
C GLU A 8 15.78 0.46 -3.42
N GLU A 9 16.03 1.73 -3.10
CA GLU A 9 15.01 2.78 -3.10
C GLU A 9 14.47 3.03 -4.52
N ASP A 10 15.35 3.14 -5.51
CA ASP A 10 14.93 3.32 -6.92
C ASP A 10 14.08 2.14 -7.40
N ALA A 11 14.46 0.90 -7.05
CA ALA A 11 13.69 -0.28 -7.42
C ALA A 11 12.30 -0.27 -6.78
N PHE A 12 12.20 0.12 -5.50
CA PHE A 12 10.93 0.25 -4.81
C PHE A 12 10.06 1.36 -5.39
N VAL A 13 10.62 2.56 -5.59
CA VAL A 13 9.94 3.70 -6.20
C VAL A 13 9.37 3.33 -7.58
N ASN A 14 10.19 2.70 -8.43
CA ASN A 14 9.77 2.24 -9.74
C ASN A 14 8.63 1.21 -9.67
N SER A 15 8.73 0.25 -8.73
CA SER A 15 7.69 -0.76 -8.52
C SER A 15 6.37 -0.13 -8.08
N ILE A 16 6.40 0.81 -7.13
CA ILE A 16 5.20 1.51 -6.66
C ILE A 16 4.62 2.38 -7.78
N ALA A 17 5.46 3.13 -8.50
CA ALA A 17 5.03 3.96 -9.63
C ALA A 17 4.30 3.13 -10.68
N PHE A 18 4.84 1.96 -11.04
CA PHE A 18 4.19 1.02 -11.96
C PHE A 18 2.86 0.49 -11.41
N ASN A 19 2.85 -0.05 -10.19
CA ASN A 19 1.67 -0.69 -9.59
C ASN A 19 0.54 0.29 -9.28
N MET A 20 0.89 1.53 -8.94
CA MET A 20 -0.05 2.60 -8.67
C MET A 20 -0.35 3.44 -9.92
N GLN A 21 0.35 3.25 -11.04
CA GLN A 21 0.31 4.11 -12.23
C GLN A 21 0.54 5.59 -11.91
N LEU A 22 1.47 5.85 -11.01
CA LEU A 22 1.96 7.19 -10.68
C LEU A 22 3.31 7.40 -11.39
N THR A 23 3.75 8.65 -11.48
CA THR A 23 5.13 8.91 -11.87
C THR A 23 6.10 8.64 -10.72
N THR A 24 7.37 8.41 -11.04
CA THR A 24 8.42 8.24 -10.02
C THR A 24 8.55 9.47 -9.13
N GLU A 25 8.33 10.66 -9.68
CA GLU A 25 8.34 11.93 -8.94
C GLU A 25 7.20 11.99 -7.93
N GLU A 26 5.98 11.58 -8.31
CA GLU A 26 4.83 11.55 -7.39
C GLU A 26 5.06 10.60 -6.21
N VAL A 27 5.72 9.46 -6.46
CA VAL A 27 6.10 8.51 -5.42
C VAL A 27 7.21 9.08 -4.53
N GLN A 28 8.22 9.73 -5.12
CA GLN A 28 9.30 10.40 -4.37
C GLN A 28 8.79 11.55 -3.49
N GLU A 29 7.79 12.31 -3.95
CA GLU A 29 7.13 13.32 -3.11
C GLU A 29 6.50 12.70 -1.86
N CYS A 30 5.85 11.54 -2.00
CA CYS A 30 5.31 10.81 -0.86
C CYS A 30 6.41 10.28 0.07
N PHE A 31 7.54 9.82 -0.47
CA PHE A 31 8.71 9.42 0.33
C PHE A 31 9.20 10.59 1.20
N ASN A 32 9.44 11.73 0.56
CA ASN A 32 9.94 12.93 1.23
C ASN A 32 8.96 13.44 2.29
N LYS A 33 7.66 13.43 1.98
CA LYS A 33 6.62 13.91 2.89
C LYS A 33 6.50 13.05 4.16
N THR A 34 6.69 11.74 4.07
CA THR A 34 6.49 10.82 5.20
C THR A 34 7.78 10.44 5.90
N SER A 35 8.93 10.82 5.34
CA SER A 35 10.26 10.45 5.87
C SER A 35 10.39 8.93 6.10
N ILE A 36 9.78 8.15 5.19
CA ILE A 36 9.91 6.70 5.15
C ILE A 36 11.27 6.33 4.57
N THR A 37 11.87 5.28 5.13
CA THR A 37 13.18 4.78 4.73
C THR A 37 13.11 3.33 4.26
N PRO A 38 14.12 2.81 3.55
CA PRO A 38 14.18 1.39 3.19
C PRO A 38 14.04 0.45 4.40
N LYS A 39 14.57 0.84 5.58
CA LYS A 39 14.44 0.05 6.81
C LYS A 39 13.00 -0.02 7.32
N ASP A 40 12.20 1.02 7.12
CA ASP A 40 10.80 1.05 7.50
C ASP A 40 9.97 0.13 6.58
N ILE A 41 10.30 0.09 5.29
CA ILE A 41 9.70 -0.81 4.31
C ILE A 41 10.01 -2.27 4.66
N MET A 42 11.29 -2.59 4.89
CA MET A 42 11.72 -3.93 5.29
C MET A 42 11.06 -4.41 6.59
N HIS A 43 10.75 -3.48 7.51
CA HIS A 43 10.04 -3.82 8.75
C HIS A 43 8.62 -4.30 8.46
N VAL A 44 7.89 -3.60 7.58
CA VAL A 44 6.54 -4.00 7.18
C VAL A 44 6.54 -5.28 6.33
N ASP A 45 7.54 -5.47 5.48
CA ASP A 45 7.68 -6.71 4.70
C ASP A 45 7.81 -7.93 5.62
N ARG A 46 8.58 -7.84 6.71
CA ARG A 46 8.68 -8.92 7.71
C ARG A 46 7.36 -9.20 8.40
N ILE A 47 6.62 -8.16 8.77
CA ILE A 47 5.30 -8.31 9.38
C ILE A 47 4.35 -9.08 8.45
N ILE A 48 4.38 -8.77 7.15
CA ILE A 48 3.59 -9.47 6.13
C ILE A 48 4.07 -10.92 5.95
N GLU A 49 5.38 -11.16 5.99
CA GLU A 49 5.97 -12.50 5.90
C GLU A 49 5.61 -13.40 7.09
N ASP A 50 5.61 -12.84 8.29
CA ASP A 50 5.27 -13.54 9.53
C ASP A 50 3.74 -13.72 9.72
N ASP A 51 2.91 -13.28 8.76
CA ASP A 51 1.44 -13.34 8.79
C ASP A 51 0.85 -12.73 10.07
N LEU A 52 1.46 -11.65 10.56
CA LEU A 52 1.03 -10.98 11.78
C LEU A 52 -0.16 -10.06 11.50
N HIS A 53 -1.35 -10.52 11.86
CA HIS A 53 -2.61 -9.74 11.78
C HIS A 53 -2.67 -8.58 12.76
N THR A 54 -1.81 -8.60 13.79
CA THR A 54 -1.72 -7.58 14.82
C THR A 54 -0.44 -6.81 14.66
N ILE A 55 -0.52 -5.66 13.99
CA ILE A 55 0.54 -4.65 14.03
C ILE A 55 0.29 -3.77 15.24
N ASP A 56 1.19 -3.82 16.21
CA ASP A 56 1.38 -2.66 17.08
C ASP A 56 1.87 -1.53 16.19
N SER A 57 1.13 -0.42 16.19
CA SER A 57 1.36 0.72 15.31
C SER A 57 2.61 1.49 15.76
N ASP A 58 3.76 0.84 15.72
CA ASP A 58 5.03 1.48 16.00
C ASP A 58 5.31 2.55 14.93
N ASP A 59 6.13 3.54 15.29
CA ASP A 59 6.39 4.69 14.45
C ASP A 59 6.95 4.33 13.07
N ARG A 60 7.63 3.18 12.93
CA ARG A 60 8.16 2.73 11.62
C ARG A 60 7.05 2.20 10.74
N ALA A 61 6.19 1.36 11.29
CA ALA A 61 5.03 0.84 10.58
C ALA A 61 4.06 1.98 10.21
N LEU A 62 3.84 2.95 11.11
CA LEU A 62 2.97 4.09 10.83
C LEU A 62 3.44 4.96 9.66
N LYS A 63 4.76 5.11 9.44
CA LYS A 63 5.28 5.81 8.25
C LYS A 63 4.85 5.14 6.95
N MET A 64 4.84 3.81 6.91
CA MET A 64 4.33 3.04 5.77
C MET A 64 2.83 3.28 5.56
N GLY A 65 2.09 3.40 6.65
CA GLY A 65 0.69 3.80 6.63
C GLY A 65 0.47 5.18 6.03
N CYS A 66 1.21 6.18 6.51
CA CYS A 66 1.15 7.55 5.97
C CYS A 66 1.56 7.59 4.50
N PHE A 67 2.56 6.80 4.10
CA PHE A 67 3.02 6.74 2.71
C PHE A 67 1.94 6.14 1.81
N THR A 68 1.32 5.03 2.21
CA THR A 68 0.18 4.42 1.50
C THR A 68 -0.94 5.43 1.31
N ASN A 69 -1.30 6.16 2.37
CA ASN A 69 -2.33 7.17 2.31
C ASN A 69 -1.95 8.36 1.39
N CYS A 70 -0.69 8.77 1.38
CA CYS A 70 -0.19 9.78 0.43
C CYS A 70 -0.40 9.34 -1.03
N LEU A 71 -0.07 8.09 -1.36
CA LEU A 71 -0.28 7.55 -2.71
C LEU A 71 -1.78 7.48 -3.06
N PHE A 72 -2.63 7.08 -2.12
CA PHE A 72 -4.08 7.05 -2.35
C PHE A 72 -4.66 8.45 -2.56
N ARG A 73 -4.13 9.47 -1.88
CA ARG A 73 -4.48 10.88 -2.14
C ARG A 73 -4.07 11.31 -3.55
N LYS A 74 -2.88 10.93 -4.03
CA LYS A 74 -2.44 11.20 -5.42
C LYS A 74 -3.37 10.56 -6.46
N LYS A 75 -4.02 9.45 -6.10
CA LYS A 75 -5.03 8.78 -6.94
C LYS A 75 -6.48 9.19 -6.66
N GLU A 76 -6.69 10.24 -5.87
CA GLU A 76 -8.04 10.70 -5.51
C GLU A 76 -8.91 9.59 -4.91
N MET A 77 -8.27 8.62 -4.25
CA MET A 77 -8.90 7.49 -3.56
C MET A 77 -9.19 7.79 -2.10
N VAL A 78 -8.92 9.01 -1.63
CA VAL A 78 -9.19 9.43 -0.26
C VAL A 78 -10.09 10.64 -0.29
N THR A 79 -11.23 10.54 0.38
CA THR A 79 -12.17 11.66 0.60
C THR A 79 -12.15 12.01 2.08
N GLY A 80 -11.65 13.20 2.43
CA GLY A 80 -11.40 13.54 3.83
C GLY A 80 -10.36 12.60 4.45
N THR A 81 -10.76 11.79 5.42
CA THR A 81 -9.94 10.75 6.07
C THR A 81 -10.28 9.33 5.62
N GLN A 82 -11.29 9.15 4.75
CA GLN A 82 -11.77 7.83 4.36
C GLN A 82 -11.28 7.43 2.98
N ILE A 83 -10.89 6.16 2.84
CA ILE A 83 -10.52 5.57 1.56
C ILE A 83 -11.79 5.19 0.80
N ASN A 84 -11.85 5.57 -0.48
CA ASN A 84 -12.84 5.09 -1.44
C ASN A 84 -12.39 3.74 -1.98
N PHE A 85 -12.84 2.66 -1.35
CA PHE A 85 -12.45 1.30 -1.71
C PHE A 85 -12.98 0.85 -3.08
N GLU A 86 -14.05 1.45 -3.61
CA GLU A 86 -14.50 1.18 -4.98
C GLU A 86 -13.48 1.65 -6.01
N LYS A 87 -12.90 2.85 -5.84
CA LYS A 87 -11.78 3.28 -6.69
C LYS A 87 -10.55 2.39 -6.55
N VAL A 88 -10.28 1.88 -5.34
CA VAL A 88 -9.18 0.93 -5.11
C VAL A 88 -9.41 -0.37 -5.88
N LYS A 89 -10.65 -0.90 -5.87
CA LYS A 89 -11.05 -2.07 -6.67
C LYS A 89 -10.82 -1.81 -8.16
N GLU A 90 -11.38 -0.73 -8.71
CA GLU A 90 -11.23 -0.34 -10.11
C GLU A 90 -9.75 -0.27 -10.55
N MET A 91 -8.88 0.26 -9.69
CA MET A 91 -7.44 0.35 -9.95
C MET A 91 -6.75 -1.02 -9.96
N ARG A 92 -7.18 -1.93 -9.08
CA ARG A 92 -6.56 -3.27 -8.92
C ARG A 92 -7.07 -4.31 -9.90
N THR A 93 -8.23 -4.11 -10.53
CA THR A 93 -8.88 -5.12 -11.38
C THR A 93 -8.65 -4.94 -12.87
N LYS A 94 -7.44 -4.55 -13.26
CA LYS A 94 -7.03 -4.49 -14.67
C LYS A 94 -6.77 -5.86 -15.32
N VAL A 95 -6.96 -6.94 -14.58
CA VAL A 95 -6.87 -8.33 -15.07
C VAL A 95 -8.17 -8.76 -15.73
N THR A 96 -8.08 -9.52 -16.83
CA THR A 96 -9.25 -10.00 -17.59
C THR A 96 -9.87 -11.29 -17.03
N ASP A 97 -9.23 -11.91 -16.05
CA ASP A 97 -9.65 -13.15 -15.41
C ASP A 97 -10.72 -12.86 -14.33
N PRO A 98 -12.01 -13.21 -14.55
CA PRO A 98 -13.10 -12.85 -13.65
C PRO A 98 -12.96 -13.45 -12.24
N ASP A 99 -12.38 -14.65 -12.12
CA ASP A 99 -12.21 -15.30 -10.82
C ASP A 99 -11.15 -14.58 -9.98
N LYS A 100 -10.07 -14.10 -10.63
CA LYS A 100 -9.06 -13.28 -9.96
C LYS A 100 -9.60 -11.91 -9.57
N VAL A 101 -10.40 -11.28 -10.44
CA VAL A 101 -11.09 -10.03 -10.13
C VAL A 101 -11.97 -10.18 -8.89
N HIS A 102 -12.77 -11.24 -8.83
CA HIS A 102 -13.65 -11.51 -7.69
C HIS A 102 -12.87 -11.67 -6.38
N ARG A 103 -11.79 -12.47 -6.39
CA ARG A 103 -10.94 -12.67 -5.21
C ARG A 103 -10.26 -11.38 -4.74
N VAL A 104 -9.79 -10.54 -5.67
CA VAL A 104 -9.20 -9.23 -5.35
C VAL A 104 -10.25 -8.32 -4.72
N HIS A 105 -11.47 -8.27 -5.24
CA HIS A 105 -12.56 -7.49 -4.65
C HIS A 105 -12.89 -7.98 -3.23
N GLN A 106 -13.06 -9.28 -3.03
CA GLN A 106 -13.32 -9.87 -1.70
C GLN A 106 -12.22 -9.55 -0.69
N THR A 107 -10.96 -9.57 -1.15
CA THR A 107 -9.82 -9.18 -0.31
C THR A 107 -9.91 -7.71 0.11
N ILE A 108 -10.20 -6.82 -0.85
CA ILE A 108 -10.36 -5.39 -0.57
C ILE A 108 -11.51 -5.16 0.41
N ASP A 109 -12.64 -5.83 0.24
CA ASP A 109 -13.81 -5.73 1.13
C ASP A 109 -13.48 -6.18 2.56
N THR A 110 -12.82 -7.34 2.67
CA THR A 110 -12.37 -7.88 3.97
C THR A 110 -11.47 -6.89 4.70
N CYS A 111 -10.49 -6.32 3.99
CA CYS A 111 -9.55 -5.38 4.58
C CYS A 111 -10.16 -3.99 4.84
N ALA A 112 -11.12 -3.55 4.03
CA ALA A 112 -11.89 -2.34 4.27
C ALA A 112 -12.70 -2.45 5.57
N ASP A 113 -13.30 -3.60 5.82
CA ASP A 113 -14.07 -3.86 7.05
C ASP A 113 -13.21 -3.80 8.31
N GLN A 114 -11.92 -4.18 8.23
CA GLN A 114 -10.99 -4.10 9.37
C GLN A 114 -10.61 -2.67 9.75
N VAL A 115 -10.69 -1.72 8.79
CA VAL A 115 -10.24 -0.34 9.01
C VAL A 115 -11.38 0.67 9.13
N LYS A 116 -12.65 0.25 8.96
CA LYS A 116 -13.82 1.14 8.91
C LYS A 116 -14.04 2.00 10.17
N SER A 117 -13.58 1.55 11.33
CA SER A 117 -13.74 2.28 12.60
C SER A 117 -12.52 3.13 12.96
N ILE A 118 -11.47 3.12 12.13
CA ILE A 118 -10.21 3.82 12.40
C ILE A 118 -10.26 5.21 11.76
N THR A 119 -9.88 6.22 12.53
CA THR A 119 -9.93 7.63 12.09
C THR A 119 -8.56 8.17 11.70
N ASN A 120 -7.48 7.62 12.26
CA ASN A 120 -6.12 7.99 11.90
C ASN A 120 -5.80 7.45 10.51
N GLU A 121 -5.55 8.36 9.57
CA GLU A 121 -5.35 8.04 8.16
C GLU A 121 -4.09 7.19 7.90
N CYS A 122 -3.05 7.33 8.71
CA CYS A 122 -1.85 6.51 8.60
C CYS A 122 -2.12 5.11 9.14
N GLU A 123 -2.82 4.98 10.26
CA GLU A 123 -3.22 3.68 10.81
C GLU A 123 -4.15 2.92 9.84
N VAL A 124 -5.12 3.62 9.24
CA VAL A 124 -5.96 3.07 8.15
C VAL A 124 -5.09 2.57 7.01
N GLY A 125 -4.17 3.40 6.50
CA GLY A 125 -3.28 3.04 5.40
C GLY A 125 -2.42 1.82 5.72
N LEU A 126 -1.90 1.73 6.94
CA LEU A 126 -1.03 0.65 7.40
C LEU A 126 -1.80 -0.68 7.51
N LYS A 127 -2.90 -0.68 8.26
CA LYS A 127 -3.68 -1.90 8.46
C LYS A 127 -4.28 -2.41 7.15
N PHE A 128 -4.71 -1.49 6.28
CA PHE A 128 -5.21 -1.87 4.96
C PHE A 128 -4.12 -2.52 4.10
N VAL A 129 -2.93 -1.91 3.98
CA VAL A 129 -1.86 -2.44 3.11
C VAL A 129 -1.34 -3.80 3.60
N VAL A 130 -1.26 -4.00 4.91
CA VAL A 130 -0.83 -5.27 5.49
C VAL A 130 -1.88 -6.34 5.26
N CYS A 131 -3.14 -6.08 5.64
CA CYS A 131 -4.23 -7.01 5.40
C CYS A 131 -4.30 -7.42 3.92
N TYR A 132 -4.24 -6.44 3.01
CA TYR A 132 -4.30 -6.71 1.57
C TYR A 132 -3.17 -7.64 1.11
N ASN A 133 -1.94 -7.40 1.54
CA ASN A 133 -0.79 -8.22 1.12
C ASN A 133 -0.84 -9.62 1.73
N VAL A 134 -1.27 -9.74 2.99
CA VAL A 134 -1.46 -11.03 3.66
C VAL A 134 -2.53 -11.86 2.96
N GLU A 135 -3.71 -11.28 2.74
CA GLU A 135 -4.83 -11.99 2.10
C GLU A 135 -4.52 -12.35 0.64
N ILE A 136 -3.89 -11.46 -0.15
CA ILE A 136 -3.47 -11.78 -1.52
C ILE A 136 -2.44 -12.92 -1.56
N ARG A 137 -1.53 -13.02 -0.57
CA ARG A 137 -0.57 -14.13 -0.50
C ARG A 137 -1.26 -15.47 -0.24
N ARG A 138 -2.34 -15.48 0.54
CA ARG A 138 -3.14 -16.70 0.82
C ARG A 138 -3.95 -17.19 -0.39
N LEU A 139 -4.20 -16.31 -1.36
CA LEU A 139 -4.95 -16.63 -2.58
C LEU A 139 -4.10 -17.25 -3.71
N LYS A 140 -2.77 -17.27 -3.55
CA LYS A 140 -1.82 -17.91 -4.47
C LYS A 140 -1.65 -19.39 -4.14
#